data_AF-A0A2K4FHG4-F1
#
_entry.id   AF-A0A2K4FHG4-F1
#
_cell.length_a   1.000
_cell.length_b   1.000
_cell.length_c   1.000
_cell.angle_alpha   90.00
_cell.angle_beta   90.00
_cell.angle_gamma   90.00
#
_symmetry.space_group_name_H-M   'P 1'
#
loop_
_entity.id
_entity.type
_entity.pdbx_description
1 polymer ?
#
loop_
_entity_poly.entity_id
_entity_poly.type
_entity_poly.pdbx_seq_one_letter_code
_entity_poly.pdbx_strand_id
1 'polypeptide(L)' 'VTESISTATGGNLEAIAPNTAPVSTVVSDVNDTTTVTLTATPTVNENGTITYTATLTGADGKPVTAQNGPVTVTLD' A
#
# COMPACT_ATOMS: atom_id res chain seq x y z
N VAL A 1 6.49 16.85 7.90
CA VAL A 1 6.89 18.27 7.72
C VAL A 1 6.31 19.06 8.90
N THR A 2 7.00 20.06 9.44
CA THR A 2 6.52 20.79 10.64
C THR A 2 6.68 22.30 10.50
N GLU A 3 5.68 23.07 10.91
CA GLU A 3 5.69 24.53 10.90
C GLU A 3 5.14 25.08 12.22
N SER A 4 5.55 26.28 12.63
CA SER A 4 5.05 26.96 13.83
C SER A 4 5.00 28.48 13.66
N ILE A 5 4.29 29.15 14.57
CA ILE A 5 4.24 30.62 14.59
C ILE A 5 5.61 31.15 15.06
N SER A 6 6.37 31.75 14.14
CA SER A 6 7.70 32.29 14.44
C SER A 6 7.66 33.59 15.25
N THR A 7 6.71 34.47 14.97
CA THR A 7 6.54 35.75 15.67
C THR A 7 5.08 36.17 15.66
N ALA A 8 4.61 36.77 16.75
CA ALA A 8 3.41 37.57 16.76
C ALA A 8 3.66 38.80 17.63
N THR A 9 3.21 39.98 17.19
CA THR A 9 3.35 41.23 17.95
C THR A 9 1.99 41.93 18.02
N GLY A 10 1.59 42.33 19.23
CA GLY A 10 0.34 43.05 19.50
C GLY A 10 0.52 44.56 19.35
N GLY A 11 -0.58 45.29 19.32
CA GLY A 11 -0.59 46.75 19.34
C GLY A 11 -0.33 47.32 20.73
N ASN A 12 -0.60 48.61 20.89
CA ASN A 12 -0.36 49.35 22.13
C ASN A 12 -1.20 48.89 23.34
N LEU A 13 -2.29 48.15 23.12
CA LEU A 13 -3.22 47.73 24.18
C LEU A 13 -3.52 46.22 24.17
N GLU A 14 -2.93 45.44 23.26
CA GLU A 14 -3.24 44.03 23.08
C GLU A 14 -2.09 43.15 23.58
N ALA A 15 -2.34 42.44 24.68
CA ALA A 15 -1.55 41.28 25.02
C ALA A 15 -1.93 40.12 24.09
N ILE A 16 -0.93 39.51 23.46
CA ILE A 16 -1.12 38.31 22.63
C ILE A 16 -0.29 37.15 23.16
N ALA A 17 -0.93 35.99 23.24
CA ALA A 17 -0.32 34.73 23.66
C ALA A 17 -0.54 33.69 22.55
N PRO A 18 0.22 33.76 21.44
CA PRO A 18 0.09 32.78 20.37
C PRO A 18 0.52 31.40 20.86
N ASN A 19 -0.20 30.36 20.46
CA ASN A 19 0.27 29.00 20.62
C ASN A 19 1.36 28.74 19.58
N THR A 20 2.62 28.71 20.01
CA THR A 20 3.78 28.45 19.16
C THR A 20 4.11 26.96 19.05
N ALA A 21 3.27 26.07 19.58
CA ALA A 21 3.45 24.64 19.43
C ALA A 21 3.51 24.28 17.93
N PRO A 22 4.53 23.55 17.48
CA PRO A 22 4.63 23.13 16.09
C PRO A 22 3.47 22.21 15.70
N VAL A 23 2.88 22.48 14.54
CA VAL A 23 1.96 21.53 13.90
C VAL A 23 2.81 20.58 13.06
N SER A 24 2.53 19.29 13.19
CA SER A 24 3.22 18.23 12.45
C SER A 24 2.30 17.56 11.46
N THR A 25 2.78 17.40 10.23
CA THR A 25 2.17 16.53 9.22
C THR A 25 3.02 15.26 9.09
N VAL A 26 2.39 14.12 9.35
CA VAL A 26 3.01 12.80 9.19
C VAL A 26 2.56 12.24 7.85
N VAL A 27 3.54 11.85 7.03
CA VAL A 27 3.31 11.06 5.81
C VAL A 27 3.74 9.64 6.15
N SER A 28 2.79 8.72 6.17
CA SER A 28 3.07 7.30 6.36
C SER A 28 3.03 6.61 5.01
N ASP A 29 4.09 5.88 4.71
CA ASP A 29 4.10 4.94 3.60
C ASP A 29 3.42 3.63 4.01
N VAL A 30 2.85 2.91 3.04
CA VAL A 30 2.19 1.62 3.27
C VAL A 30 2.85 0.58 2.38
N ASN A 31 3.26 -0.53 2.98
CA ASN A 31 3.75 -1.67 2.22
C ASN A 31 2.58 -2.40 1.53
N ASP A 32 2.55 -2.36 0.21
CA ASP A 32 1.62 -3.16 -0.58
C ASP A 32 2.17 -4.58 -0.78
N THR A 33 1.43 -5.57 -0.29
CA THR A 33 1.74 -6.99 -0.52
C THR A 33 0.97 -7.50 -1.73
N THR A 34 1.65 -8.25 -2.60
CA THR A 34 1.00 -9.00 -3.68
C THR A 34 1.05 -10.49 -3.36
N THR A 35 -0.09 -11.16 -3.51
CA THR A 35 -0.24 -12.60 -3.27
C THR A 35 -0.40 -13.34 -4.59
N VAL A 36 0.27 -14.49 -4.71
CA VAL A 36 0.07 -15.44 -5.81
C VAL A 36 -0.74 -16.63 -5.27
N THR A 37 -1.87 -16.93 -5.90
CA THR A 37 -2.65 -18.14 -5.60
C THR A 37 -2.62 -19.06 -6.82
N LEU A 38 -2.15 -20.30 -6.61
CA LEU A 38 -2.17 -21.35 -7.63
C LEU A 38 -3.35 -22.29 -7.37
N THR A 39 -4.24 -22.42 -8.34
CA THR A 39 -5.32 -23.42 -8.33
C THR A 39 -5.11 -24.43 -9.45
N ALA A 40 -5.57 -25.65 -9.21
CA ALA A 40 -5.53 -26.73 -10.19
C ALA A 40 -6.93 -27.32 -10.37
N THR A 41 -7.20 -27.90 -11.54
CA THR A 41 -8.40 -28.73 -11.74
C THR A 41 -8.39 -29.91 -10.75
N PRO A 42 -9.42 -30.08 -9.91
CA PRO A 42 -9.36 -30.96 -8.73
C PRO A 42 -9.38 -32.45 -9.06
N THR A 43 -10.04 -32.84 -10.15
CA THR A 43 -10.10 -34.22 -10.63
C THR A 43 -10.03 -34.23 -12.15
N VAL A 44 -9.38 -35.25 -12.69
CA VAL A 44 -9.33 -35.53 -14.12
C VAL A 44 -9.54 -37.02 -14.34
N ASN A 45 -10.16 -37.39 -15.45
CA ASN A 45 -10.22 -38.80 -15.87
C ASN A 45 -8.84 -39.27 -16.32
N GLU A 46 -8.68 -40.58 -16.52
CA GLU A 46 -7.51 -41.13 -17.20
C GLU A 46 -7.34 -40.44 -18.56
N ASN A 47 -6.10 -40.08 -18.88
CA ASN A 47 -5.73 -39.26 -20.04
C ASN A 47 -6.31 -37.83 -20.06
N GLY A 48 -6.87 -37.34 -18.96
CA GLY A 48 -7.30 -35.96 -18.80
C GLY A 48 -6.12 -34.99 -18.62
N THR A 49 -6.37 -33.70 -18.87
CA THR A 49 -5.39 -32.62 -18.68
C THR A 49 -5.67 -31.90 -17.36
N ILE A 50 -4.63 -31.69 -16.55
CA ILE A 50 -4.71 -30.82 -15.36
C ILE A 50 -4.37 -29.40 -15.77
N THR A 51 -5.28 -28.45 -15.52
CA THR A 51 -5.04 -27.03 -15.78
C THR A 51 -4.67 -26.33 -14.48
N TYR A 52 -3.54 -25.63 -14.49
CA TYR A 52 -3.10 -24.76 -13.41
C TYR A 52 -3.37 -23.30 -13.74
N THR A 53 -3.98 -22.57 -12.79
CA THR A 53 -4.24 -21.13 -12.92
C THR A 53 -3.54 -20.39 -11.79
N ALA A 54 -2.64 -19.46 -12.14
CA ALA A 54 -2.02 -18.55 -11.19
C ALA A 54 -2.76 -17.21 -11.22
N THR A 55 -3.23 -16.77 -10.05
CA THR A 55 -3.90 -15.48 -9.88
C THR A 55 -3.05 -14.58 -9.00
N LEU A 56 -2.79 -13.36 -9.47
CA LEU A 56 -2.12 -12.30 -8.72
C LEU A 56 -3.16 -11.36 -8.12
N THR A 57 -3.07 -11.11 -6.81
CA THR A 57 -3.97 -10.20 -6.10
C THR A 57 -3.16 -9.19 -5.30
N GLY A 58 -3.46 -7.91 -5.47
CA GLY A 58 -2.83 -6.82 -4.73
C GLY A 58 -3.39 -6.66 -3.31
N ALA A 59 -2.79 -5.75 -2.53
CA ALA A 59 -3.17 -5.48 -1.14
C ALA A 59 -4.62 -5.00 -0.99
N ASP A 60 -5.18 -4.39 -2.03
CA ASP A 60 -6.57 -3.93 -2.09
C ASP A 60 -7.56 -5.01 -2.54
N GLY A 61 -7.09 -6.25 -2.74
CA GLY A 61 -7.89 -7.38 -3.18
C GLY A 61 -8.19 -7.41 -4.67
N LYS A 62 -7.64 -6.49 -5.47
CA LYS A 62 -7.87 -6.46 -6.92
C LYS A 62 -6.84 -7.28 -7.70
N PRO A 63 -7.22 -7.81 -8.89
CA PRO A 63 -6.27 -8.41 -9.80
C PRO A 63 -5.18 -7.41 -10.20
N VAL A 64 -3.94 -7.88 -10.27
CA VAL A 64 -2.80 -7.06 -10.73
C VAL A 64 -2.10 -7.72 -11.91
N THR A 65 -1.57 -6.90 -12.81
CA THR A 65 -0.76 -7.33 -13.95
C THR A 65 0.72 -7.24 -13.61
N ALA A 66 1.50 -8.24 -13.99
CA ALA A 66 2.95 -8.21 -13.81
C ALA A 66 3.60 -7.24 -14.79
N GLN A 67 4.26 -6.20 -14.27
CA GLN A 67 4.87 -5.14 -15.09
C GLN A 67 6.40 -5.25 -15.23
N ASN A 68 7.08 -5.90 -14.28
CA ASN A 68 8.56 -5.88 -14.17
C ASN A 68 9.21 -7.25 -14.44
N GLY A 69 8.51 -8.15 -15.13
CA GLY A 69 8.99 -9.50 -15.44
C GLY A 69 7.89 -10.54 -15.34
N PRO A 70 8.14 -11.76 -15.84
CA PRO A 70 7.17 -12.86 -15.76
C PRO A 70 7.04 -13.35 -14.31
N VAL A 71 5.83 -13.76 -13.94
CA VAL A 71 5.60 -14.55 -12.72
C VAL A 71 6.04 -15.98 -13.00
N THR A 72 6.92 -16.54 -12.17
CA THR A 72 7.36 -17.93 -12.27
C THR A 72 6.79 -18.75 -11.12
N VAL A 73 6.15 -19.86 -11.46
CA VAL A 73 5.64 -20.85 -10.52
C VAL A 73 6.29 -22.18 -10.89
N THR A 74 7.01 -22.80 -9.95
CA THR A 74 7.68 -24.10 -10.14
C THR A 74 6.98 -25.15 -9.29
N LEU A 75 6.68 -26.31 -9.88
CA LEU A 75 6.21 -27.50 -9.16
C LEU A 75 7.40 -28.45 -8.99
N ASP A 76 7.63 -28.93 -7.78
CA ASP A 76 8.69 -29.88 -7.40
C ASP A 76 8.19 -31.34 -7.31
#